data_AF-A0A4R7S5X8-F1
#
_entry.id   AF-A0A4R7S5X8-F1
#
_cell.length_a   1.000
_cell.length_b   1.000
_cell.length_c   1.000
_cell.angle_alpha   90.00
_cell.angle_beta   90.00
_cell.angle_gamma   90.00
#
_symmetry.space_group_name_H-M   'P 1'
#
loop_
_entity.id
_entity.type
_entity.pdbx_description
1 polymer ?
#
loop_
_entity_poly.entity_id
_entity_poly.type
_entity_poly.pdbx_seq_one_letter_code
_entity_poly.pdbx_strand_id
1 'polypeptide(L)'
;MDNQYSDDFQRFAAEPTWGGGHYRTPDPDLESRARELASYVVKTGSEASMTQFCEQLYVNPGAAHQGSQALLATFDDSGLWLASLAQPAHLVAELRHQCALLTRVVVTQWTRQGETHKLVRLAEALMDAQPPVLSHEAGQIMALLASLLGILRPGPAPRWLAASRPLLRDSVDPHLIKEAVQWVSVGQLLAPLPQEDRHLWNRRLRDPEHDWDWESQEALDALRHLAVLLPEDHDSLHLFRATIPRCWWELWRDQRQPRAPAVDSKAPRFSNFILGLAVGVGCMMLAGGWTTFQNSSPDTAESVAPQSPVEKGYSFHAVDTSVPQSPYMKARQDEIASILKSMPELERMYGLVKKGNLNDSLNYVQGQTSLAAQGSREYQSLLRCLMLDPPLDLAVRSQVAKAAVRVLTAKEMFTTLQLCLHPDSPNLKEARECAELLLALSSDDLTEDERQILFAASTSK
;
A
#
# COMPACT_ATOMS: atom_id res chain seq x y z
N MET A 1 -1.49 -2.09 -0.88
CA MET A 1 -1.95 -1.53 -2.17
C MET A 1 -0.90 -1.73 -3.27
N ASP A 2 0.09 -2.61 -3.07
CA ASP A 2 1.45 -2.30 -3.56
C ASP A 2 1.90 -3.06 -4.81
N ASN A 3 1.22 -4.14 -5.22
CA ASN A 3 1.71 -4.92 -6.37
C ASN A 3 1.26 -4.36 -7.73
N GLN A 4 -0.02 -4.04 -7.91
CA GLN A 4 -0.51 -3.69 -9.25
C GLN A 4 -0.14 -2.26 -9.70
N TYR A 5 -0.09 -1.30 -8.76
CA TYR A 5 0.45 0.02 -9.05
C TYR A 5 1.93 -0.03 -9.39
N SER A 6 2.68 -1.00 -8.86
CA SER A 6 4.11 -1.11 -9.13
C SER A 6 4.37 -1.55 -10.57
N ASP A 7 3.60 -2.48 -11.13
CA ASP A 7 3.87 -3.00 -12.48
C ASP A 7 3.55 -2.00 -13.60
N ASP A 8 2.42 -1.30 -13.53
CA ASP A 8 2.07 -0.29 -14.53
C ASP A 8 2.96 0.96 -14.41
N PHE A 9 3.38 1.34 -13.18
CA PHE A 9 4.42 2.35 -13.00
C PHE A 9 5.79 1.87 -13.44
N GLN A 10 6.16 0.61 -13.22
CA GLN A 10 7.44 0.06 -13.69
C GLN A 10 7.48 0.04 -15.22
N ARG A 11 6.35 -0.18 -15.90
CA ARG A 11 6.27 -0.01 -17.36
C ARG A 11 6.45 1.44 -17.79
N PHE A 12 5.91 2.39 -17.03
CA PHE A 12 6.09 3.83 -17.29
C PHE A 12 7.50 4.35 -16.92
N ALA A 13 8.13 3.74 -15.91
CA ALA A 13 9.46 4.05 -15.40
C ALA A 13 10.57 3.31 -16.15
N ALA A 14 10.27 2.16 -16.75
CA ALA A 14 11.16 1.47 -17.68
C ALA A 14 11.48 2.44 -18.81
N GLU A 15 12.77 2.64 -19.05
CA GLU A 15 13.28 3.66 -19.96
C GLU A 15 12.54 3.60 -21.30
N PRO A 16 11.81 4.66 -21.69
CA PRO A 16 11.44 4.82 -23.08
C PRO A 16 12.74 4.80 -23.88
N THR A 17 12.77 4.04 -24.97
CA THR A 17 13.79 4.18 -26.00
C THR A 17 13.62 5.55 -26.64
N TRP A 18 14.12 6.59 -25.97
CA TRP A 18 14.03 7.96 -26.45
C TRP A 18 14.73 8.03 -27.80
N GLY A 19 13.98 8.42 -28.82
CA GLY A 19 14.51 8.64 -30.16
C GLY A 19 15.76 9.52 -30.07
N GLY A 20 16.85 9.06 -30.69
CA GLY A 20 18.21 9.58 -30.54
C GLY A 20 18.37 11.05 -30.89
N GLY A 21 17.86 11.93 -30.03
CA GLY A 21 18.36 13.27 -29.88
C GLY A 21 19.81 13.14 -29.45
N HIS A 22 20.72 13.68 -30.25
CA HIS A 22 22.15 13.69 -29.95
C HIS A 22 22.39 14.35 -28.60
N TYR A 23 22.38 13.58 -27.51
CA TYR A 23 22.80 14.06 -26.20
C TYR A 23 24.26 14.44 -26.33
N ARG A 24 24.49 15.76 -26.35
CA ARG A 24 25.82 16.34 -26.32
C ARG A 24 26.55 15.74 -25.12
N THR A 25 27.81 15.34 -25.30
CA THR A 25 28.65 14.83 -24.20
C THR A 25 28.50 15.74 -22.98
N PRO A 26 28.24 15.17 -21.79
CA PRO A 26 27.97 15.94 -20.60
C PRO A 26 29.13 16.88 -20.29
N ASP A 27 28.81 18.14 -19.96
CA ASP A 27 29.79 19.10 -19.46
C ASP A 27 30.30 18.62 -18.07
N PRO A 28 31.58 18.24 -17.94
CA PRO A 28 32.11 17.65 -16.71
C PRO A 28 32.04 18.62 -15.52
N ASP A 29 32.13 19.93 -15.76
CA ASP A 29 32.05 20.93 -14.70
C ASP A 29 30.64 21.01 -14.11
N LEU A 30 29.63 20.86 -14.97
CA LEU A 30 28.21 20.83 -14.57
C LEU A 30 27.88 19.56 -13.78
N GLU A 31 28.42 18.42 -14.20
CA GLU A 31 28.23 17.15 -13.49
C GLU A 31 28.86 17.19 -12.08
N SER A 32 30.09 17.70 -11.96
CA SER A 32 30.77 17.87 -10.67
C SER A 32 29.95 18.76 -9.71
N ARG A 33 29.49 19.91 -10.21
CA ARG A 33 28.64 20.83 -9.45
C ARG A 33 27.30 20.19 -9.06
N ALA A 34 26.68 19.43 -9.96
CA ALA A 34 25.42 18.75 -9.69
C ALA A 34 25.55 17.74 -8.53
N ARG A 35 26.65 16.97 -8.51
CA ARG A 35 26.94 16.03 -7.41
C ARG A 35 27.21 16.74 -6.09
N GLU A 36 27.95 17.85 -6.12
CA GLU A 36 28.21 18.66 -4.91
C GLU A 36 26.92 19.19 -4.30
N LEU A 37 26.05 19.79 -5.12
CA LEU A 37 24.76 20.30 -4.67
C LEU A 37 23.83 19.17 -4.20
N ALA A 38 23.79 18.04 -4.91
CA ALA A 38 23.01 16.87 -4.50
C ALA A 38 23.47 16.33 -3.13
N SER A 39 24.78 16.20 -2.93
CA SER A 39 25.36 15.81 -1.64
C SER A 39 25.02 16.80 -0.53
N TYR A 40 24.99 18.10 -0.83
CA TYR A 40 24.56 19.12 0.11
C TYR A 40 23.08 18.99 0.51
N VAL A 41 22.19 18.69 -0.45
CA VAL A 41 20.78 18.38 -0.16
C VAL A 41 20.67 17.17 0.76
N VAL A 42 21.40 16.08 0.46
CA VAL A 42 21.41 14.87 1.31
C VAL A 42 21.92 15.16 2.72
N LYS A 43 22.99 15.94 2.84
CA LYS A 43 23.60 16.25 4.13
C LYS A 43 22.69 17.10 5.02
N THR A 44 21.97 18.04 4.42
CA THR A 44 21.13 18.99 5.15
C THR A 44 19.72 18.48 5.38
N GLY A 45 19.18 17.70 4.44
CA GLY A 45 17.81 17.18 4.49
C GLY A 45 16.75 18.26 4.58
N SER A 46 17.01 19.46 4.04
CA SER A 46 16.13 20.61 4.19
C SER A 46 15.42 20.97 2.88
N GLU A 47 14.20 21.48 2.97
CA GLU A 47 13.46 21.99 1.81
C GLU A 47 14.16 23.20 1.15
N ALA A 48 14.85 24.02 1.95
CA ALA A 48 15.59 25.18 1.47
C ALA A 48 16.75 24.78 0.56
N SER A 49 17.51 23.73 0.92
CA SER A 49 18.60 23.23 0.08
C SER A 49 18.09 22.59 -1.20
N MET A 50 16.95 21.87 -1.16
CA MET A 50 16.29 21.35 -2.36
C MET A 50 15.84 22.47 -3.31
N THR A 51 15.29 23.56 -2.76
CA THR A 51 14.91 24.74 -3.55
C THR A 51 16.12 25.38 -4.21
N GLN A 52 17.20 25.60 -3.45
CA GLN A 52 18.45 26.14 -3.97
C GLN A 52 19.07 25.24 -5.06
N PHE A 53 18.97 23.92 -4.90
CA PHE A 53 19.41 22.95 -5.90
C PHE A 53 18.65 23.13 -7.22
N CYS A 54 17.33 23.17 -7.17
CA CYS A 54 16.48 23.37 -8.36
C CYS A 54 16.76 24.72 -9.02
N GLU A 55 16.86 25.81 -8.25
CA GLU A 55 17.15 27.15 -8.79
C GLU A 55 18.48 27.21 -9.54
N GLN A 56 19.48 26.43 -9.11
CA GLN A 56 20.82 26.45 -9.73
C GLN A 56 20.96 25.50 -10.92
N LEU A 57 20.31 24.33 -10.89
CA LEU A 57 20.49 23.31 -11.93
C LEU A 57 19.35 23.28 -12.95
N TYR A 58 18.14 23.70 -12.58
CA TYR A 58 16.99 23.71 -13.50
C TYR A 58 16.93 25.05 -14.22
N VAL A 59 17.99 25.34 -14.98
CA VAL A 59 18.13 26.57 -15.78
C VAL A 59 17.98 26.26 -17.28
N ASN A 60 18.38 25.06 -17.70
CA ASN A 60 18.26 24.58 -19.06
C ASN A 60 18.04 23.05 -19.07
N PRO A 61 17.57 22.46 -20.19
CA PRO A 61 17.27 21.02 -20.27
C PRO A 61 18.43 20.09 -19.91
N GLY A 62 19.65 20.39 -20.39
CA GLY A 62 20.82 19.57 -20.11
C GLY A 62 21.20 19.57 -18.63
N ALA A 63 21.20 20.76 -18.02
CA ALA A 63 21.46 20.92 -16.59
C ALA A 63 20.38 20.31 -15.70
N ALA A 64 19.11 20.40 -16.11
CA ALA A 64 18.01 19.76 -15.40
C ALA A 64 18.15 18.23 -15.42
N HIS A 65 18.46 17.66 -16.58
CA HIS A 65 18.68 16.22 -16.72
C HIS A 65 19.85 15.73 -15.85
N GLN A 66 21.02 16.36 -15.97
CA GLN A 66 22.20 15.99 -15.18
C GLN A 66 21.98 16.21 -13.68
N GLY A 67 21.32 17.31 -13.31
CA GLY A 67 20.93 17.59 -11.93
C GLY A 67 20.06 16.48 -11.36
N SER A 68 18.95 16.16 -12.03
CA SER A 68 18.05 15.09 -11.59
C SER A 68 18.76 13.73 -11.51
N GLN A 69 19.63 13.39 -12.46
CA GLN A 69 20.44 12.17 -12.40
C GLN A 69 21.38 12.14 -11.20
N ALA A 70 22.15 13.21 -10.97
CA ALA A 70 23.07 13.30 -9.85
C ALA A 70 22.31 13.23 -8.51
N LEU A 71 21.15 13.88 -8.42
CA LEU A 71 20.31 13.82 -7.24
C LEU A 71 19.81 12.40 -6.97
N LEU A 72 19.26 11.74 -7.97
CA LEU A 72 18.79 10.36 -7.84
C LEU A 72 19.91 9.39 -7.47
N ALA A 73 21.09 9.53 -8.09
CA ALA A 73 22.25 8.69 -7.78
C ALA A 73 22.77 8.90 -6.35
N THR A 74 22.69 10.13 -5.82
CA THR A 74 23.13 10.41 -4.45
C THR A 74 22.16 9.85 -3.40
N PHE A 75 20.89 9.69 -3.76
CA PHE A 75 19.88 9.17 -2.86
C PHE A 75 19.77 7.64 -2.82
N ASP A 76 20.55 6.90 -3.63
CA ASP A 76 20.79 5.43 -3.59
C ASP A 76 19.68 4.63 -2.85
N ASP A 77 18.54 4.42 -3.53
CA ASP A 77 17.30 3.76 -3.06
C ASP A 77 16.45 4.46 -1.98
N SER A 78 16.87 5.60 -1.46
CA SER A 78 16.10 6.44 -0.52
C SER A 78 15.02 7.29 -1.22
N GLY A 79 14.30 6.70 -2.19
CA GLY A 79 13.24 7.38 -2.94
C GLY A 79 12.14 7.97 -2.05
N LEU A 80 11.83 7.29 -0.94
CA LEU A 80 10.86 7.77 0.06
C LEU A 80 11.32 9.08 0.72
N TRP A 81 12.61 9.22 0.99
CA TRP A 81 13.16 10.40 1.62
C TRP A 81 13.26 11.56 0.63
N LEU A 82 13.67 11.29 -0.62
CA LEU A 82 13.64 12.29 -1.68
C LEU A 82 12.21 12.84 -1.92
N ALA A 83 11.22 11.95 -1.93
CA ALA A 83 9.82 12.31 -2.10
C ALA A 83 9.25 13.11 -0.92
N SER A 84 9.80 12.97 0.29
CA SER A 84 9.36 13.79 1.44
C SER A 84 9.87 15.24 1.35
N LEU A 85 11.04 15.45 0.73
CA LEU A 85 11.65 16.77 0.52
C LEU A 85 11.12 17.51 -0.71
N ALA A 86 10.76 16.78 -1.76
CA ALA A 86 10.30 17.38 -3.00
C ALA A 86 8.97 18.11 -2.81
N GLN A 87 8.86 19.30 -3.41
CA GLN A 87 7.63 20.07 -3.48
C GLN A 87 7.10 20.11 -4.92
N PRO A 88 5.79 20.31 -5.14
CA PRO A 88 5.21 20.48 -6.47
C PRO A 88 5.95 21.51 -7.35
N ALA A 89 6.40 22.62 -6.77
CA ALA A 89 7.13 23.67 -7.49
C ALA A 89 8.47 23.18 -8.07
N HIS A 90 9.18 22.29 -7.37
CA HIS A 90 10.44 21.71 -7.83
C HIS A 90 10.21 20.82 -9.06
N LEU A 91 9.14 20.02 -9.02
CA LEU A 91 8.77 19.11 -10.12
C LEU A 91 8.28 19.88 -11.35
N VAL A 92 7.51 20.95 -11.15
CA VAL A 92 7.12 21.84 -12.25
C VAL A 92 8.35 22.49 -12.87
N ALA A 93 9.32 22.94 -12.07
CA ALA A 93 10.57 23.50 -12.59
C ALA A 93 11.35 22.49 -13.45
N GLU A 94 11.44 21.23 -13.02
CA GLU A 94 12.05 20.16 -13.81
C GLU A 94 11.32 19.97 -15.17
N LEU A 95 9.99 19.86 -15.14
CA LEU A 95 9.16 19.61 -16.32
C LEU A 95 9.19 20.74 -17.35
N ARG A 96 9.37 22.00 -16.91
CA ARG A 96 9.57 23.15 -17.82
C ARG A 96 10.83 23.01 -18.67
N HIS A 97 11.79 22.21 -18.22
CA HIS A 97 13.04 21.95 -18.92
C HIS A 97 13.04 20.60 -19.67
N GLN A 98 11.87 20.06 -20.03
CA GLN A 98 11.74 18.82 -20.81
C GLN A 98 12.40 17.61 -20.10
N CYS A 99 12.42 17.63 -18.77
CA CYS A 99 12.94 16.56 -17.94
C CYS A 99 11.87 16.11 -16.94
N ALA A 100 11.81 14.82 -16.64
CA ALA A 100 10.83 14.25 -15.72
C ALA A 100 11.41 13.13 -14.85
N LEU A 101 12.73 13.03 -14.73
CA LEU A 101 13.39 11.94 -14.02
C LEU A 101 13.02 11.96 -12.53
N LEU A 102 13.21 13.11 -11.88
CA LEU A 102 12.86 13.29 -10.48
C LEU A 102 11.34 13.21 -10.29
N THR A 103 10.58 13.88 -11.16
CA THR A 103 9.12 13.90 -11.11
C THR A 103 8.52 12.50 -11.14
N ARG A 104 9.00 11.61 -12.03
CA ARG A 104 8.52 10.22 -12.12
C ARG A 104 8.76 9.47 -10.83
N VAL A 105 9.98 9.55 -10.27
CA VAL A 105 10.32 8.88 -9.01
C VAL A 105 9.46 9.41 -7.87
N VAL A 106 9.35 10.73 -7.72
CA VAL A 106 8.58 11.35 -6.63
C VAL A 106 7.09 11.04 -6.74
N VAL A 107 6.49 11.14 -7.92
CA VAL A 107 5.07 10.80 -8.15
C VAL A 107 4.79 9.32 -7.85
N THR A 108 5.71 8.43 -8.22
CA THR A 108 5.61 6.99 -7.88
C THR A 108 5.57 6.80 -6.36
N GLN A 109 6.49 7.45 -5.63
CA GLN A 109 6.56 7.32 -4.17
C GLN A 109 5.36 7.94 -3.46
N TRP A 110 4.89 9.12 -3.89
CA TRP A 110 3.66 9.71 -3.36
C TRP A 110 2.43 8.84 -3.61
N THR A 111 2.37 8.17 -4.77
CA THR A 111 1.28 7.23 -5.06
C THR A 111 1.32 6.04 -4.11
N ARG A 112 2.50 5.43 -3.89
CA ARG A 112 2.69 4.33 -2.94
C ARG A 112 2.35 4.72 -1.50
N GLN A 113 2.73 5.93 -1.09
CA GLN A 113 2.43 6.46 0.25
C GLN A 113 0.98 6.93 0.42
N GLY A 114 0.17 6.93 -0.65
CA GLY A 114 -1.19 7.45 -0.59
C GLY A 114 -1.27 8.97 -0.40
N GLU A 115 -0.23 9.71 -0.78
CA GLU A 115 -0.09 11.17 -0.62
C GLU A 115 -0.89 11.95 -1.67
N THR A 116 -2.19 11.65 -1.73
CA THR A 116 -3.14 12.19 -2.73
C THR A 116 -3.18 13.71 -2.75
N HIS A 117 -2.98 14.36 -1.61
CA HIS A 117 -2.97 15.81 -1.51
C HIS A 117 -1.78 16.45 -2.24
N LYS A 118 -0.60 15.82 -2.22
CA LYS A 118 0.58 16.29 -2.96
C LYS A 118 0.41 16.11 -4.46
N LEU A 119 -0.16 14.97 -4.88
CA LEU A 119 -0.49 14.70 -6.29
C LEU A 119 -1.50 15.72 -6.85
N VAL A 120 -2.52 16.09 -6.06
CA VAL A 120 -3.47 17.15 -6.44
C VAL A 120 -2.77 18.50 -6.59
N ARG A 121 -1.93 18.89 -5.62
CA ARG A 121 -1.17 20.15 -5.69
C ARG A 121 -0.23 20.20 -6.89
N LEU A 122 0.38 19.08 -7.27
CA LEU A 122 1.19 18.98 -8.48
C LEU A 122 0.34 19.18 -9.74
N ALA A 123 -0.82 18.53 -9.83
CA ALA A 123 -1.72 18.71 -10.97
C ALA A 123 -2.21 20.16 -11.09
N GLU A 124 -2.53 20.81 -9.97
CA GLU A 124 -2.90 22.23 -9.92
C GLU A 124 -1.74 23.14 -10.32
N ALA A 125 -0.53 22.92 -9.78
CA ALA A 125 0.65 23.70 -10.14
C ALA A 125 1.02 23.56 -11.63
N LEU A 126 0.79 22.39 -12.24
CA LEU A 126 0.95 22.18 -13.68
C LEU A 126 -0.10 22.94 -14.49
N MET A 127 -1.36 22.97 -14.04
CA MET A 127 -2.40 23.78 -14.68
C MET A 127 -2.08 25.28 -14.65
N ASP A 128 -1.54 25.77 -13.52
CA ASP A 128 -1.20 27.18 -13.33
C ASP A 128 0.02 27.61 -14.13
N ALA A 129 0.94 26.68 -14.43
CA ALA A 129 2.16 26.98 -15.19
C ALA A 129 1.90 27.39 -16.66
N GLN A 130 0.78 26.97 -17.25
CA GLN A 130 0.28 27.21 -18.62
C GLN A 130 1.27 26.99 -19.80
N PRO A 131 0.79 26.56 -20.99
CA PRO A 131 1.59 26.60 -22.23
C PRO A 131 1.97 28.05 -22.59
N PRO A 132 3.13 28.33 -23.22
CA PRO A 132 4.02 27.41 -23.94
C PRO A 132 5.15 26.78 -23.12
N VAL A 133 5.15 26.98 -21.79
CA VAL A 133 6.30 26.61 -20.93
C VAL A 133 6.34 25.10 -20.66
N LEU A 134 5.22 24.40 -20.82
CA LEU A 134 5.10 22.97 -20.53
C LEU A 134 5.49 22.11 -21.73
N SER A 135 6.27 21.07 -21.43
CA SER A 135 6.78 20.13 -22.41
C SER A 135 5.83 18.95 -22.67
N HIS A 136 6.25 18.05 -23.58
CA HIS A 136 5.57 16.79 -23.81
C HIS A 136 5.52 15.93 -22.53
N GLU A 137 6.61 15.88 -21.78
CA GLU A 137 6.73 15.16 -20.50
C GLU A 137 5.74 15.69 -19.47
N ALA A 138 5.54 17.01 -19.40
CA ALA A 138 4.51 17.60 -18.55
C ALA A 138 3.11 17.10 -18.94
N GLY A 139 2.83 17.01 -20.24
CA GLY A 139 1.60 16.40 -20.76
C GLY A 139 1.41 14.96 -20.30
N GLN A 140 2.47 14.14 -20.35
CA GLN A 140 2.43 12.75 -19.88
C GLN A 140 2.12 12.67 -18.38
N ILE A 141 2.80 13.47 -17.56
CA ILE A 141 2.58 13.52 -16.11
C ILE A 141 1.16 14.01 -15.79
N MET A 142 0.64 15.02 -16.49
CA MET A 142 -0.75 15.48 -16.30
C MET A 142 -1.78 14.40 -16.66
N ALA A 143 -1.57 13.66 -17.74
CA ALA A 143 -2.43 12.53 -18.11
C ALA A 143 -2.39 11.41 -17.06
N LEU A 144 -1.19 11.08 -16.57
CA LEU A 144 -0.99 10.12 -15.49
C LEU A 144 -1.70 10.57 -14.20
N LEU A 145 -1.55 11.82 -13.78
CA LEU A 145 -2.24 12.36 -12.61
C LEU A 145 -3.76 12.33 -12.77
N ALA A 146 -4.27 12.61 -13.97
CA ALA A 146 -5.69 12.47 -14.28
C ALA A 146 -6.17 11.01 -14.19
N SER A 147 -5.35 10.05 -14.65
CA SER A 147 -5.62 8.61 -14.46
C SER A 147 -5.68 8.27 -12.96
N LEU A 148 -4.61 8.58 -12.20
CA LEU A 148 -4.46 8.22 -10.79
C LEU A 148 -5.56 8.81 -9.90
N LEU A 149 -5.89 10.07 -10.13
CA LEU A 149 -6.84 10.83 -9.30
C LEU A 149 -8.26 10.84 -9.86
N GLY A 150 -8.52 10.23 -11.03
CA GLY A 150 -9.80 10.31 -11.73
C GLY A 150 -11.01 9.98 -10.85
N ILE A 151 -10.93 8.89 -10.09
CA ILE A 151 -12.00 8.47 -9.17
C ILE A 151 -12.06 9.34 -7.92
N LEU A 152 -10.92 9.75 -7.37
CA LEU A 152 -10.84 10.49 -6.11
C LEU A 152 -11.22 11.97 -6.28
N ARG A 153 -10.97 12.54 -7.47
CA ARG A 153 -11.16 13.95 -7.82
C ARG A 153 -11.89 14.07 -9.16
N PRO A 154 -13.16 13.65 -9.24
CA PRO A 154 -13.88 13.55 -10.51
C PRO A 154 -14.22 14.92 -11.14
N GLY A 155 -14.25 16.00 -10.36
CA GLY A 155 -14.44 17.36 -10.87
C GLY A 155 -13.19 17.91 -11.59
N PRO A 156 -12.02 17.94 -10.93
CA PRO A 156 -10.77 18.43 -11.53
C PRO A 156 -10.16 17.53 -12.62
N ALA A 157 -10.25 16.20 -12.49
CA ALA A 157 -9.52 15.28 -13.37
C ALA A 157 -9.83 15.42 -14.88
N PRO A 158 -11.08 15.66 -15.33
CA PRO A 158 -11.37 15.96 -16.73
C PRO A 158 -10.63 17.19 -17.26
N ARG A 159 -10.41 18.21 -16.41
CA ARG A 159 -9.68 19.44 -16.81
C ARG A 159 -8.20 19.16 -16.99
N TRP A 160 -7.60 18.37 -16.10
CA TRP A 160 -6.20 17.94 -16.23
C TRP A 160 -5.98 17.13 -17.50
N LEU A 161 -6.88 16.19 -17.80
CA LEU A 161 -6.85 15.38 -19.03
C LEU A 161 -7.06 16.24 -20.29
N ALA A 162 -7.95 17.23 -20.26
CA ALA A 162 -8.14 18.13 -21.38
C ALA A 162 -6.90 18.99 -21.65
N ALA A 163 -6.23 19.44 -20.59
CA ALA A 163 -5.01 20.25 -20.67
C ALA A 163 -3.78 19.46 -21.12
N SER A 164 -3.71 18.14 -20.86
CA SER A 164 -2.59 17.31 -21.31
C SER A 164 -2.62 17.03 -22.83
N ARG A 165 -3.81 16.87 -23.43
CA ARG A 165 -3.99 16.56 -24.86
C ARG A 165 -3.21 17.45 -25.83
N PRO A 166 -3.23 18.79 -25.74
CA PRO A 166 -2.47 19.64 -26.66
C PRO A 166 -0.95 19.47 -26.54
N LEU A 167 -0.43 19.05 -25.39
CA LEU A 167 1.00 18.82 -25.15
C LEU A 167 1.48 17.47 -25.72
N LEU A 168 0.56 16.56 -26.02
CA LEU A 168 0.87 15.19 -26.42
C LEU A 168 0.82 14.95 -27.94
N ARG A 169 0.47 15.97 -28.75
CA ARG A 169 0.09 15.82 -30.17
C ARG A 169 1.03 14.97 -31.04
N ASP A 170 2.34 15.01 -30.82
CA ASP A 170 3.32 14.47 -31.77
C ASP A 170 3.99 13.15 -31.33
N SER A 171 3.76 12.68 -30.09
CA SER A 171 4.41 11.47 -29.54
C SER A 171 3.58 10.79 -28.46
N VAL A 172 2.28 10.63 -28.71
CA VAL A 172 1.36 10.00 -27.75
C VAL A 172 1.75 8.52 -27.57
N ASP A 173 1.95 8.09 -26.33
CA ASP A 173 1.63 6.71 -25.97
C ASP A 173 0.09 6.60 -25.93
N PRO A 174 -0.55 6.02 -26.98
CA PRO A 174 -2.01 5.97 -27.07
C PRO A 174 -2.61 5.21 -25.87
N HIS A 175 -1.82 4.35 -25.22
CA HIS A 175 -2.24 3.60 -24.06
C HIS A 175 -2.48 4.52 -22.85
N LEU A 176 -1.51 5.39 -22.51
CA LEU A 176 -1.62 6.32 -21.38
C LEU A 176 -2.87 7.21 -21.49
N ILE A 177 -3.15 7.76 -22.67
CA ILE A 177 -4.33 8.61 -22.86
C ILE A 177 -5.62 7.81 -22.77
N LYS A 178 -5.65 6.61 -23.35
CA LYS A 178 -6.82 5.71 -23.25
C LYS A 178 -7.11 5.35 -21.79
N GLU A 179 -6.07 5.02 -21.03
CA GLU A 179 -6.17 4.69 -19.62
C GLU A 179 -6.66 5.89 -18.80
N ALA A 180 -6.09 7.07 -19.01
CA ALA A 180 -6.53 8.30 -18.35
C ALA A 180 -7.99 8.64 -18.68
N VAL A 181 -8.41 8.49 -19.94
CA VAL A 181 -9.82 8.65 -20.35
C VAL A 181 -10.73 7.68 -19.61
N GLN A 182 -10.32 6.40 -19.51
CA GLN A 182 -11.09 5.37 -18.84
C GLN A 182 -11.29 5.70 -17.36
N TRP A 183 -10.22 6.02 -16.62
CA TRP A 183 -10.32 6.31 -15.19
C TRP A 183 -11.01 7.63 -14.88
N VAL A 184 -10.86 8.65 -15.73
CA VAL A 184 -11.63 9.89 -15.62
C VAL A 184 -13.13 9.62 -15.85
N SER A 185 -13.48 8.78 -16.82
CA SER A 185 -14.86 8.39 -17.10
C SER A 185 -15.48 7.61 -15.92
N VAL A 186 -14.75 6.65 -15.35
CA VAL A 186 -15.17 5.96 -14.11
C VAL A 186 -15.37 6.96 -12.98
N GLY A 187 -14.46 7.92 -12.81
CA GLY A 187 -14.61 8.95 -11.80
C GLY A 187 -15.85 9.80 -11.98
N GLN A 188 -16.17 10.20 -13.22
CA GLN A 188 -17.40 10.94 -13.52
C GLN A 188 -18.66 10.13 -13.19
N LEU A 189 -18.66 8.83 -13.49
CA LEU A 189 -19.75 7.92 -13.13
C LEU A 189 -19.94 7.83 -11.60
N LEU A 190 -18.84 7.78 -10.85
CA LEU A 190 -18.84 7.69 -9.39
C LEU A 190 -18.96 9.06 -8.69
N ALA A 191 -18.99 10.16 -9.44
CA ALA A 191 -19.00 11.52 -8.88
C ALA A 191 -20.15 11.80 -7.88
N PRO A 192 -21.38 11.28 -8.07
CA PRO A 192 -22.48 11.47 -7.13
C PRO A 192 -22.32 10.72 -5.80
N LEU A 193 -21.41 9.75 -5.72
CA LEU A 193 -21.21 8.94 -4.52
C LEU A 193 -20.50 9.73 -3.40
N PRO A 194 -20.72 9.33 -2.13
CA PRO A 194 -19.91 9.80 -1.00
C PRO A 194 -18.41 9.61 -1.24
N GLN A 195 -17.60 10.44 -0.57
CA GLN A 195 -16.14 10.36 -0.72
C GLN A 195 -15.58 9.00 -0.26
N GLU A 196 -16.15 8.41 0.79
CA GLU A 196 -15.77 7.11 1.34
C GLU A 196 -15.97 5.98 0.31
N ASP A 197 -17.15 5.93 -0.31
CA ASP A 197 -17.46 5.00 -1.39
C ASP A 197 -16.50 5.14 -2.57
N ARG A 198 -16.15 6.38 -2.96
CA ARG A 198 -15.18 6.60 -4.04
C ARG A 198 -13.78 6.09 -3.69
N HIS A 199 -13.36 6.23 -2.43
CA HIS A 199 -12.10 5.65 -1.97
C HIS A 199 -12.14 4.12 -1.97
N LEU A 200 -13.26 3.52 -1.53
CA LEU A 200 -13.47 2.08 -1.63
C LEU A 200 -13.38 1.62 -3.09
N TRP A 201 -14.14 2.22 -4.00
CA TRP A 201 -14.14 1.84 -5.42
C TRP A 201 -12.79 2.10 -6.09
N ASN A 202 -12.08 3.19 -5.78
CA ASN A 202 -10.74 3.43 -6.32
C ASN A 202 -9.76 2.31 -5.95
N ARG A 203 -9.84 1.77 -4.72
CA ARG A 203 -9.00 0.66 -4.28
C ARG A 203 -9.37 -0.63 -5.02
N ARG A 204 -10.65 -1.01 -5.00
CA ARG A 204 -11.10 -2.30 -5.52
C ARG A 204 -11.03 -2.41 -7.04
N LEU A 205 -11.32 -1.33 -7.76
CA LEU A 205 -11.27 -1.34 -9.23
C LEU A 205 -9.84 -1.44 -9.78
N ARG A 206 -8.86 -0.97 -9.03
CA ARG A 206 -7.45 -1.00 -9.44
C ARG A 206 -6.72 -2.28 -9.06
N ASP A 207 -7.31 -3.06 -8.15
CA ASP A 207 -6.80 -4.37 -7.75
C ASP A 207 -7.99 -5.34 -7.71
N PRO A 208 -8.52 -5.72 -8.90
CA PRO A 208 -9.71 -6.55 -9.02
C PRO A 208 -9.49 -7.99 -8.56
N GLU A 209 -8.24 -8.44 -8.51
CA GLU A 209 -7.87 -9.81 -8.13
C GLU A 209 -7.72 -10.00 -6.62
N HIS A 210 -7.71 -8.90 -5.86
CA HIS A 210 -7.62 -8.95 -4.40
C HIS A 210 -8.88 -9.56 -3.77
N ASP A 211 -8.68 -10.35 -2.72
CA ASP A 211 -9.75 -10.99 -1.94
C ASP A 211 -10.44 -9.98 -1.01
N TRP A 212 -11.26 -9.12 -1.59
CA TRP A 212 -12.00 -8.09 -0.87
C TRP A 212 -13.15 -8.69 -0.05
N ASP A 213 -13.31 -8.22 1.19
CA ASP A 213 -14.51 -8.51 1.98
C ASP A 213 -15.73 -7.76 1.40
N TRP A 214 -16.60 -8.52 0.74
CA TRP A 214 -17.87 -8.05 0.19
C TRP A 214 -19.05 -8.19 1.15
N GLU A 215 -18.87 -8.85 2.29
CA GLU A 215 -19.91 -9.04 3.31
C GLU A 215 -19.92 -7.91 4.34
N SER A 216 -18.83 -7.14 4.44
CA SER A 216 -18.77 -5.93 5.26
C SER A 216 -19.91 -4.94 4.95
N GLN A 217 -20.39 -4.26 6.00
CA GLN A 217 -21.45 -3.25 5.87
C GLN A 217 -21.06 -2.11 4.92
N GLU A 218 -19.80 -1.69 4.94
CA GLU A 218 -19.24 -0.68 4.02
C GLU A 218 -19.39 -1.12 2.55
N ALA A 219 -19.04 -2.38 2.23
CA ALA A 219 -19.14 -2.91 0.88
C ALA A 219 -20.60 -3.04 0.41
N LEU A 220 -21.47 -3.51 1.31
CA LEU A 220 -22.91 -3.64 1.04
C LEU A 220 -23.54 -2.28 0.71
N ASP A 221 -23.21 -1.24 1.48
CA ASP A 221 -23.75 0.10 1.26
C ASP A 221 -23.17 0.75 -0.01
N ALA A 222 -21.86 0.61 -0.25
CA ALA A 222 -21.23 1.09 -1.48
C ALA A 222 -21.82 0.42 -2.73
N LEU A 223 -22.16 -0.87 -2.66
CA LEU A 223 -22.84 -1.60 -3.74
C LEU A 223 -24.27 -1.13 -3.95
N ARG A 224 -25.03 -0.86 -2.88
CA ARG A 224 -26.38 -0.30 -2.98
C ARG A 224 -26.37 1.07 -3.65
N HIS A 225 -25.43 1.94 -3.29
CA HIS A 225 -25.30 3.25 -3.92
C HIS A 225 -24.87 3.13 -5.39
N LEU A 226 -23.88 2.28 -5.69
CA LEU A 226 -23.44 2.02 -7.05
C LEU A 226 -24.57 1.46 -7.93
N ALA A 227 -25.43 0.60 -7.35
CA ALA A 227 -26.51 -0.04 -8.05
C ALA A 227 -27.56 0.93 -8.61
N VAL A 228 -27.64 2.17 -8.10
CA VAL A 228 -28.54 3.21 -8.62
C VAL A 228 -27.90 3.99 -9.78
N LEU A 229 -26.56 4.05 -9.84
CA LEU A 229 -25.84 4.93 -10.76
C LEU A 229 -25.38 4.28 -12.05
N LEU A 230 -25.02 2.99 -12.04
CA LEU A 230 -24.45 2.30 -13.21
C LEU A 230 -25.43 2.26 -14.39
N PRO A 231 -25.11 2.81 -15.57
CA PRO A 231 -25.90 2.58 -16.79
C PRO A 231 -25.70 1.14 -17.30
N GLU A 232 -26.63 0.62 -18.10
CA GLU A 232 -26.49 -0.72 -18.72
C GLU A 232 -25.43 -0.76 -19.83
N ASP A 233 -25.17 0.37 -20.48
CA ASP A 233 -24.30 0.47 -21.67
C ASP A 233 -23.06 1.34 -21.45
N HIS A 234 -22.55 1.43 -20.22
CA HIS A 234 -21.37 2.25 -19.95
C HIS A 234 -20.07 1.48 -20.28
N ASP A 235 -19.16 2.12 -21.05
CA ASP A 235 -17.91 1.50 -21.51
C ASP A 235 -17.07 0.88 -20.38
N SER A 236 -17.09 1.50 -19.20
CA SER A 236 -16.33 1.07 -18.02
C SER A 236 -16.96 -0.09 -17.22
N LEU A 237 -18.12 -0.63 -17.61
CA LEU A 237 -18.79 -1.71 -16.87
C LEU A 237 -17.93 -2.95 -16.69
N HIS A 238 -17.06 -3.23 -17.66
CA HIS A 238 -16.16 -4.37 -17.61
C HIS A 238 -15.21 -4.31 -16.40
N LEU A 239 -14.82 -3.11 -15.93
CA LEU A 239 -14.00 -2.95 -14.73
C LEU A 239 -14.76 -3.39 -13.47
N PHE A 240 -16.00 -2.92 -13.30
CA PHE A 240 -16.84 -3.31 -12.16
C PHE A 240 -17.14 -4.80 -12.17
N ARG A 241 -17.40 -5.38 -13.35
CA ARG A 241 -17.63 -6.82 -13.51
C ARG A 241 -16.41 -7.66 -13.14
N ALA A 242 -15.20 -7.15 -13.39
CA ALA A 242 -13.96 -7.84 -13.03
C ALA A 242 -13.74 -7.84 -11.51
N THR A 243 -14.17 -6.78 -10.82
CA THR A 243 -13.95 -6.59 -9.38
C THR A 243 -15.05 -7.22 -8.51
N ILE A 244 -16.32 -7.18 -8.93
CA ILE A 244 -17.47 -7.61 -8.12
C ILE A 244 -17.67 -9.12 -8.25
N PRO A 245 -17.95 -9.85 -7.15
CA PRO A 245 -18.26 -11.28 -7.21
C PRO A 245 -19.39 -11.58 -8.19
N ARG A 246 -19.20 -12.63 -8.99
CA ARG A 246 -20.10 -12.97 -10.10
C ARG A 246 -21.57 -13.10 -9.67
N CYS A 247 -21.85 -13.76 -8.55
CA CYS A 247 -23.22 -13.94 -8.06
C CYS A 247 -23.89 -12.60 -7.72
N TRP A 248 -23.15 -11.61 -7.24
CA TRP A 248 -23.68 -10.28 -6.94
C TRP A 248 -23.93 -9.47 -8.21
N TRP A 249 -23.02 -9.59 -9.18
CA TRP A 249 -23.20 -8.96 -10.49
C TRP A 249 -24.45 -9.49 -11.22
N GLU A 250 -24.70 -10.80 -11.14
CA GLU A 250 -25.89 -11.43 -11.70
C GLU A 250 -27.17 -10.92 -11.00
N LEU A 251 -27.20 -10.91 -9.66
CA LEU A 251 -28.32 -10.35 -8.90
C LEU A 251 -28.60 -8.89 -9.22
N TRP A 252 -27.56 -8.06 -9.39
CA TRP A 252 -27.71 -6.65 -9.74
C TRP A 252 -28.37 -6.47 -11.12
N ARG A 253 -27.97 -7.26 -12.12
CA ARG A 253 -28.60 -7.23 -13.45
C ARG A 253 -30.06 -7.70 -13.41
N ASP A 254 -30.35 -8.74 -12.65
CA ASP A 254 -31.69 -9.32 -12.56
C ASP A 254 -32.69 -8.36 -11.90
N GLN A 255 -32.24 -7.51 -10.98
CA GLN A 255 -33.08 -6.46 -10.37
C GLN A 255 -33.46 -5.35 -11.34
N ARG A 256 -32.66 -5.13 -12.38
CA ARG A 256 -32.82 -4.03 -13.35
C ARG A 256 -33.52 -4.43 -14.62
N GLN A 257 -33.49 -5.72 -14.98
CA GLN A 257 -34.35 -6.22 -16.04
C GLN A 257 -35.79 -5.86 -15.69
N PRO A 258 -36.49 -5.05 -16.50
CA PRO A 258 -37.89 -4.78 -16.28
C PRO A 258 -38.56 -6.14 -16.28
N ARG A 259 -39.06 -6.58 -15.11
CA ARG A 259 -39.80 -7.83 -15.01
C ARG A 259 -40.85 -7.75 -16.09
N ALA A 260 -40.68 -8.53 -17.15
CA ALA A 260 -41.65 -8.61 -18.22
C ALA A 260 -43.00 -8.78 -17.51
N PRO A 261 -43.99 -7.91 -17.78
CA PRO A 261 -45.26 -7.96 -17.08
C PRO A 261 -45.68 -9.41 -17.14
N ALA A 262 -45.74 -10.06 -15.97
CA ALA A 262 -45.93 -11.49 -15.89
C ALA A 262 -47.15 -11.77 -16.75
N VAL A 263 -46.92 -12.40 -17.92
CA VAL A 263 -48.00 -12.70 -18.84
C VAL A 263 -48.88 -13.61 -18.01
N ASP A 264 -50.04 -13.08 -17.59
CA ASP A 264 -51.02 -13.73 -16.75
C ASP A 264 -51.39 -15.05 -17.43
N SER A 265 -50.62 -16.09 -17.12
CA SER A 265 -50.96 -17.45 -17.44
C SER A 265 -52.09 -17.81 -16.47
N LYS A 266 -53.29 -17.40 -16.87
CA LYS A 266 -54.55 -17.94 -16.36
C LYS A 266 -54.53 -19.45 -16.61
N ALA A 267 -54.04 -20.20 -15.65
CA ALA A 267 -54.31 -21.62 -15.47
C ALA A 267 -54.31 -21.96 -13.96
N PRO A 268 -55.13 -22.92 -13.53
CA PRO A 268 -55.89 -22.78 -12.29
C PRO A 268 -55.22 -23.41 -11.07
N ARG A 269 -55.50 -22.78 -9.92
CA ARG A 269 -55.74 -23.35 -8.58
C ARG A 269 -55.17 -24.76 -8.30
N PHE A 270 -54.11 -24.78 -7.48
CA PHE A 270 -54.02 -25.61 -6.27
C PHE A 270 -53.32 -24.74 -5.21
N SER A 271 -54.06 -24.04 -4.35
CA SER A 271 -54.45 -24.55 -3.02
C SER A 271 -53.42 -25.54 -2.49
N ASN A 272 -52.45 -25.02 -1.73
CA ASN A 272 -51.86 -25.61 -0.51
C ASN A 272 -50.43 -25.08 -0.32
N PHE A 273 -50.26 -23.81 0.05
CA PHE A 273 -49.05 -23.36 0.77
C PHE A 273 -49.26 -22.06 1.56
N ILE A 274 -50.50 -21.77 1.96
CA ILE A 274 -50.86 -20.77 2.97
C ILE A 274 -51.34 -21.55 4.19
N LEU A 275 -50.44 -22.29 4.84
CA LEU A 275 -50.69 -22.93 6.14
C LEU A 275 -49.39 -23.23 6.91
N GLY A 276 -48.33 -22.45 6.68
CA GLY A 276 -47.02 -22.64 7.34
C GLY A 276 -46.43 -21.41 8.02
N LEU A 277 -47.01 -20.22 7.87
CA LEU A 277 -46.39 -18.94 8.29
C LEU A 277 -47.22 -18.16 9.32
N ALA A 278 -48.24 -18.78 9.92
CA ALA A 278 -49.10 -18.16 10.95
C ALA A 278 -48.76 -18.61 12.39
N VAL A 279 -47.68 -19.37 12.61
CA VAL A 279 -47.29 -19.88 13.94
C VAL A 279 -45.93 -19.33 14.42
N GLY A 280 -45.20 -18.58 13.59
CA GLY A 280 -43.83 -18.10 13.92
C GLY A 280 -43.69 -16.64 14.39
N VAL A 281 -44.78 -15.87 14.50
CA VAL A 281 -44.74 -14.41 14.81
C VAL A 281 -45.22 -14.09 16.23
N GLY A 282 -45.51 -15.11 17.05
CA GLY A 282 -45.98 -14.96 18.43
C GLY A 282 -44.92 -14.70 19.51
N CYS A 283 -43.62 -14.66 19.17
CA CYS A 283 -42.54 -14.60 20.18
C CYS A 283 -41.70 -13.31 20.21
N MET A 284 -42.08 -12.24 19.52
CA MET A 284 -41.30 -10.98 19.47
C MET A 284 -42.10 -9.76 19.98
N MET A 285 -42.79 -9.89 21.12
CA MET A 285 -43.38 -8.76 21.83
C MET A 285 -43.14 -8.84 23.35
N LEU A 286 -41.88 -8.86 23.79
CA LEU A 286 -41.47 -8.51 25.15
C LEU A 286 -39.98 -8.08 25.17
N ALA A 287 -39.68 -6.88 24.69
CA ALA A 287 -38.52 -6.08 25.12
C ALA A 287 -38.63 -4.67 24.51
N GLY A 288 -39.59 -3.90 25.00
CA GLY A 288 -39.57 -2.46 24.80
C GLY A 288 -38.57 -1.80 25.75
N GLY A 289 -38.01 -0.67 25.31
CA GLY A 289 -37.59 0.40 26.23
C GLY A 289 -36.12 0.75 26.19
N TRP A 290 -35.76 1.71 25.33
CA TRP A 290 -34.72 2.76 25.45
C TRP A 290 -34.32 3.15 24.02
N THR A 291 -34.52 4.37 23.50
CA THR A 291 -34.03 5.65 24.02
C THR A 291 -34.79 6.82 23.36
N THR A 292 -35.21 7.80 24.16
CA THR A 292 -35.49 9.18 23.73
C THR A 292 -34.66 10.10 24.63
N PHE A 293 -34.35 11.30 24.12
CA PHE A 293 -33.69 12.46 24.77
C PHE A 293 -32.15 12.41 24.89
N GLN A 294 -31.46 13.16 24.01
CA GLN A 294 -31.00 14.58 24.15
C GLN A 294 -29.64 14.65 24.89
N ASN A 295 -28.56 15.01 24.20
CA ASN A 295 -28.07 16.40 24.05
C ASN A 295 -28.04 17.16 25.39
N SER A 296 -26.84 17.32 25.95
CA SER A 296 -26.35 18.54 26.61
C SER A 296 -24.91 18.32 27.10
N SER A 297 -23.95 19.02 26.49
CA SER A 297 -22.79 19.53 27.23
C SER A 297 -23.26 20.62 28.21
N PRO A 298 -22.56 20.79 29.33
CA PRO A 298 -21.73 22.00 29.41
C PRO A 298 -20.38 21.80 30.14
N ASP A 299 -19.50 22.74 29.85
CA ASP A 299 -18.23 22.99 30.52
C ASP A 299 -18.36 23.09 32.05
N THR A 300 -17.40 22.53 32.78
CA THR A 300 -16.95 23.11 34.06
C THR A 300 -15.47 22.85 34.22
N ALA A 301 -14.69 23.93 34.15
CA ALA A 301 -13.30 23.95 34.55
C ALA A 301 -13.21 23.79 36.07
N GLU A 302 -12.47 22.78 36.54
CA GLU A 302 -12.04 22.70 37.93
C GLU A 302 -10.52 22.44 37.97
N SER A 303 -9.83 23.44 38.49
CA SER A 303 -8.40 23.49 38.74
C SER A 303 -8.04 22.53 39.88
N VAL A 304 -7.28 21.47 39.59
CA VAL A 304 -6.67 20.60 40.61
C VAL A 304 -5.15 20.67 40.51
N ALA A 305 -4.55 21.03 41.65
CA ALA A 305 -3.11 21.15 41.88
C ALA A 305 -2.36 19.80 41.72
N PRO A 306 -1.04 19.82 41.46
CA PRO A 306 -0.28 18.60 41.19
C PRO A 306 0.01 17.84 42.49
N GLN A 307 -0.54 16.63 42.62
CA GLN A 307 -0.10 15.67 43.61
C GLN A 307 0.96 14.75 42.99
N SER A 308 2.19 14.89 43.46
CA SER A 308 3.31 13.98 43.20
C SER A 308 2.99 12.58 43.76
N PRO A 309 3.06 11.50 42.96
CA PRO A 309 3.00 10.15 43.50
C PRO A 309 4.34 9.80 44.14
N VAL A 310 4.27 9.47 45.43
CA VAL A 310 5.36 8.86 46.20
C VAL A 310 5.71 7.51 45.59
N GLU A 311 6.90 7.43 44.99
CA GLU A 311 7.57 6.20 44.57
C GLU A 311 7.75 5.27 45.77
N LYS A 312 6.88 4.27 45.89
CA LYS A 312 7.15 3.09 46.72
C LYS A 312 8.08 2.18 45.92
N GLY A 313 9.36 2.17 46.30
CA GLY A 313 10.36 1.28 45.75
C GLY A 313 9.94 -0.18 45.88
N TYR A 314 9.51 -0.77 44.76
CA TYR A 314 9.45 -2.22 44.60
C TYR A 314 10.88 -2.72 44.36
N SER A 315 11.50 -3.30 45.39
CA SER A 315 12.71 -4.09 45.17
C SER A 315 12.31 -5.36 44.42
N PHE A 316 12.64 -5.42 43.13
CA PHE A 316 12.64 -6.68 42.39
C PHE A 316 13.62 -7.61 43.07
N HIS A 317 13.11 -8.62 43.76
CA HIS A 317 13.91 -9.77 44.16
C HIS A 317 14.50 -10.37 42.87
N ALA A 318 15.84 -10.45 42.81
CA ALA A 318 16.55 -11.14 41.75
C ALA A 318 16.00 -12.57 41.67
N VAL A 319 15.22 -12.84 40.63
CA VAL A 319 14.77 -14.19 40.31
C VAL A 319 16.04 -14.97 39.97
N ASP A 320 16.33 -15.98 40.78
CA ASP A 320 17.47 -16.86 40.61
C ASP A 320 17.35 -17.56 39.24
N THR A 321 18.12 -17.11 38.25
CA THR A 321 18.05 -17.53 36.84
C THR A 321 18.64 -18.93 36.59
N SER A 322 18.59 -19.83 37.58
CA SER A 322 19.14 -21.18 37.45
C SER A 322 18.16 -22.19 36.84
N VAL A 323 17.14 -21.75 36.11
CA VAL A 323 16.27 -22.68 35.35
C VAL A 323 17.10 -23.26 34.20
N PRO A 324 17.24 -24.59 34.10
CA PRO A 324 17.96 -25.22 33.00
C PRO A 324 17.36 -24.76 31.67
N GLN A 325 18.13 -24.03 30.86
CA GLN A 325 17.71 -23.67 29.52
C GLN A 325 17.63 -24.93 28.67
N SER A 326 16.51 -25.10 27.96
CA SER A 326 16.37 -26.16 26.98
C SER A 326 17.46 -26.04 25.91
N PRO A 327 17.99 -27.16 25.39
CA PRO A 327 18.97 -27.15 24.31
C PRO A 327 18.47 -26.38 23.07
N TYR A 328 17.16 -26.38 22.80
CA TYR A 328 16.57 -25.64 21.67
C TYR A 328 16.55 -24.14 21.88
N MET A 329 16.27 -23.68 23.11
CA MET A 329 16.37 -22.27 23.46
C MET A 329 17.79 -21.74 23.25
N LYS A 330 18.79 -22.52 23.69
CA LYS A 330 20.20 -22.18 23.48
C LYS A 330 20.55 -22.17 21.99
N ALA A 331 20.12 -23.17 21.22
CA ALA A 331 20.36 -23.22 19.78
C ALA A 331 19.77 -21.99 19.04
N ARG A 332 18.55 -21.55 19.39
CA ARG A 332 17.96 -20.32 18.84
C ARG A 332 18.81 -19.08 19.17
N GLN A 333 19.26 -18.96 20.42
CA GLN A 333 20.11 -17.83 20.84
C GLN A 333 21.47 -17.83 20.14
N ASP A 334 22.10 -18.99 20.01
CA ASP A 334 23.38 -19.15 19.32
C ASP A 334 23.26 -18.79 17.83
N GLU A 335 22.14 -19.16 17.19
CA GLU A 335 21.87 -18.80 15.79
C GLU A 335 21.62 -17.30 15.60
N ILE A 336 20.83 -16.67 16.46
CA ILE A 336 20.62 -15.21 16.43
C ILE A 336 21.96 -14.49 16.65
N ALA A 337 22.75 -14.92 17.62
CA ALA A 337 24.06 -14.34 17.89
C ALA A 337 25.01 -14.49 16.68
N SER A 338 24.95 -15.62 15.98
CA SER A 338 25.71 -15.85 14.75
C SER A 338 25.30 -14.88 13.63
N ILE A 339 24.00 -14.70 13.40
CA ILE A 339 23.46 -13.77 12.39
C ILE A 339 23.86 -12.33 12.72
N LEU A 340 23.60 -11.87 13.95
CA LEU A 340 23.91 -10.49 14.37
C LEU A 340 25.42 -10.21 14.40
N LYS A 341 26.25 -11.23 14.69
CA LYS A 341 27.70 -11.09 14.57
C LYS A 341 28.15 -10.92 13.12
N SER A 342 27.46 -11.53 12.16
CA SER A 342 27.76 -11.41 10.73
C SER A 342 27.22 -10.12 10.10
N MET A 343 26.16 -9.54 10.69
CA MET A 343 25.46 -8.35 10.22
C MET A 343 25.12 -7.42 11.42
N PRO A 344 26.12 -6.73 12.00
CA PRO A 344 25.95 -5.94 13.22
C PRO A 344 24.92 -4.81 13.07
N GLU A 345 24.76 -4.27 11.86
CA GLU A 345 23.76 -3.26 11.52
C GLU A 345 22.31 -3.70 11.82
N LEU A 346 22.03 -5.01 11.81
CA LEU A 346 20.71 -5.54 12.13
C LEU A 346 20.37 -5.48 13.62
N GLU A 347 21.34 -5.38 14.52
CA GLU A 347 21.12 -5.45 15.98
C GLU A 347 20.14 -4.36 16.45
N ARG A 348 20.30 -3.14 15.92
CA ARG A 348 19.41 -2.02 16.23
C ARG A 348 17.99 -2.27 15.72
N MET A 349 17.84 -2.73 14.48
CA MET A 349 16.52 -3.00 13.88
C MET A 349 15.79 -4.14 14.60
N TYR A 350 16.52 -5.23 14.86
CA TYR A 350 16.03 -6.35 15.64
C TYR A 350 15.51 -5.90 17.01
N GLY A 351 16.29 -5.09 17.74
CA GLY A 351 15.89 -4.54 19.03
C GLY A 351 14.66 -3.63 18.98
N LEU A 352 14.50 -2.84 17.90
CA LEU A 352 13.33 -1.97 17.70
C LEU A 352 12.06 -2.79 17.44
N VAL A 353 12.09 -3.73 16.50
CA VAL A 353 10.93 -4.55 16.16
C VAL A 353 10.51 -5.44 17.34
N LYS A 354 11.48 -5.97 18.08
CA LYS A 354 11.19 -6.85 19.23
C LYS A 354 10.37 -6.14 20.32
N LYS A 355 10.64 -4.85 20.55
CA LYS A 355 10.04 -4.04 21.63
C LYS A 355 8.90 -3.14 21.16
N GLY A 356 8.79 -2.90 19.85
CA GLY A 356 7.81 -2.01 19.25
C GLY A 356 6.41 -2.61 19.15
N ASN A 357 5.43 -1.73 18.92
CA ASN A 357 4.08 -2.14 18.53
C ASN A 357 4.02 -2.36 17.00
N LEU A 358 2.85 -2.75 16.49
CA LEU A 358 2.63 -2.96 15.05
C LEU A 358 3.00 -1.74 14.19
N ASN A 359 2.55 -0.55 14.54
CA ASN A 359 2.76 0.65 13.72
C ASN A 359 4.23 1.01 13.62
N ASP A 360 4.97 0.93 14.72
CA ASP A 360 6.41 1.23 14.75
C ASP A 360 7.23 0.18 14.01
N SER A 361 6.76 -1.07 14.03
CA SER A 361 7.49 -2.23 13.50
C SER A 361 7.19 -2.51 12.03
N LEU A 362 6.08 -2.02 11.50
CA LEU A 362 5.55 -2.45 10.20
C LEU A 362 6.53 -2.22 9.06
N ASN A 363 7.17 -1.05 9.02
CA ASN A 363 8.14 -0.71 7.96
C ASN A 363 9.33 -1.67 7.94
N TYR A 364 9.80 -2.12 9.11
CA TYR A 364 10.89 -3.09 9.23
C TYR A 364 10.44 -4.49 8.81
N VAL A 365 9.24 -4.91 9.25
CA VAL A 365 8.69 -6.23 8.91
C VAL A 365 8.32 -6.34 7.44
N GLN A 366 8.01 -5.24 6.76
CA GLN A 366 7.69 -5.19 5.33
C GLN A 366 8.91 -4.95 4.43
N GLY A 367 10.11 -4.79 4.99
CA GLY A 367 11.32 -4.52 4.21
C GLY A 367 11.31 -3.14 3.55
N GLN A 368 10.69 -2.15 4.18
CA GLN A 368 10.61 -0.76 3.70
C GLN A 368 11.73 0.12 4.26
N THR A 369 12.79 -0.47 4.81
CA THR A 369 13.97 0.26 5.26
C THR A 369 15.11 0.11 4.26
N SER A 370 15.94 1.12 4.13
CA SER A 370 17.11 1.07 3.24
C SER A 370 18.11 -0.02 3.66
N LEU A 371 18.25 -0.26 4.97
CA LEU A 371 19.19 -1.23 5.51
C LEU A 371 18.76 -2.69 5.32
N ALA A 372 17.45 -2.95 5.28
CA ALA A 372 16.88 -4.28 5.12
C ALA A 372 15.72 -4.18 4.14
N ALA A 373 16.05 -3.79 2.92
CA ALA A 373 15.08 -3.64 1.85
C ALA A 373 14.47 -5.00 1.47
N GLN A 374 13.24 -4.98 0.99
CA GLN A 374 12.56 -6.19 0.55
C GLN A 374 13.40 -6.96 -0.49
N GLY A 375 13.61 -8.26 -0.24
CA GLY A 375 14.45 -9.13 -1.08
C GLY A 375 15.94 -9.09 -0.76
N SER A 376 16.40 -8.19 0.12
CA SER A 376 17.80 -8.16 0.56
C SER A 376 18.11 -9.32 1.52
N ARG A 377 19.39 -9.67 1.59
CA ARG A 377 19.88 -10.72 2.50
C ARG A 377 19.72 -10.30 3.97
N GLU A 378 19.87 -9.02 4.26
CA GLU A 378 19.70 -8.40 5.57
C GLU A 378 18.24 -8.51 6.03
N TYR A 379 17.28 -8.28 5.13
CA TYR A 379 15.86 -8.45 5.42
C TYR A 379 15.47 -9.89 5.70
N GLN A 380 15.95 -10.84 4.88
CA GLN A 380 15.79 -12.28 5.15
C GLN A 380 16.37 -12.66 6.52
N SER A 381 17.58 -12.19 6.82
CA SER A 381 18.27 -12.46 8.09
C SER A 381 17.53 -11.85 9.29
N LEU A 382 16.96 -10.64 9.14
CA LEU A 382 16.13 -10.00 10.16
C LEU A 382 14.86 -10.82 10.43
N LEU A 383 14.13 -11.23 9.38
CA LEU A 383 12.92 -12.05 9.54
C LEU A 383 13.24 -13.38 10.23
N ARG A 384 14.38 -14.00 9.89
CA ARG A 384 14.86 -15.22 10.55
C ARG A 384 15.14 -15.00 12.04
N CYS A 385 15.86 -13.92 12.40
CA CYS A 385 16.07 -13.56 13.81
C CYS A 385 14.74 -13.36 14.56
N LEU A 386 13.79 -12.64 13.96
CA LEU A 386 12.49 -12.36 14.56
C LEU A 386 11.59 -13.61 14.63
N MET A 387 11.80 -14.63 13.80
CA MET A 387 11.12 -15.91 13.94
C MET A 387 11.67 -16.75 15.11
N LEU A 388 12.99 -16.69 15.33
CA LEU A 388 13.70 -17.43 16.40
C LEU A 388 13.50 -16.81 17.78
N ASP A 389 13.34 -15.49 17.86
CA ASP A 389 13.07 -14.74 19.08
C ASP A 389 11.97 -13.68 18.81
N PRO A 390 10.69 -14.08 18.97
CA PRO A 390 9.54 -13.33 18.49
C PRO A 390 9.36 -11.96 19.18
N PRO A 391 8.82 -10.96 18.47
CA PRO A 391 8.42 -9.68 19.06
C PRO A 391 7.46 -9.83 20.24
N LEU A 392 7.42 -8.85 21.15
CA LEU A 392 6.50 -8.89 22.28
C LEU A 392 5.03 -8.75 21.84
N ASP A 393 4.77 -7.94 20.82
CA ASP A 393 3.45 -7.69 20.26
C ASP A 393 2.97 -8.85 19.36
N LEU A 394 1.80 -9.41 19.65
CA LEU A 394 1.23 -10.56 18.93
C LEU A 394 0.88 -10.25 17.48
N ALA A 395 0.45 -9.02 17.16
CA ALA A 395 0.15 -8.63 15.79
C ALA A 395 1.43 -8.55 14.96
N VAL A 396 2.53 -8.06 15.54
CA VAL A 396 3.85 -8.05 14.89
C VAL A 396 4.32 -9.49 14.62
N ARG A 397 4.16 -10.42 15.57
CA ARG A 397 4.52 -11.85 15.36
C ARG A 397 3.83 -12.44 14.15
N SER A 398 2.52 -12.24 14.03
CA SER A 398 1.73 -12.74 12.90
C SER A 398 2.21 -12.15 11.57
N GLN A 399 2.57 -10.87 11.54
CA GLN A 399 3.12 -10.24 10.33
C GLN A 399 4.52 -10.77 9.98
N VAL A 400 5.40 -10.95 10.97
CA VAL A 400 6.73 -11.55 10.78
C VAL A 400 6.62 -12.96 10.20
N ALA A 401 5.72 -13.79 10.76
CA ALA A 401 5.46 -15.14 10.28
C ALA A 401 5.03 -15.17 8.81
N LYS A 402 4.04 -14.34 8.43
CA LYS A 402 3.56 -14.22 7.05
C LYS A 402 4.63 -13.68 6.10
N ALA A 403 5.42 -12.70 6.54
CA ALA A 403 6.52 -12.16 5.75
C ALA A 403 7.62 -13.20 5.54
N ALA A 404 8.00 -13.94 6.58
CA ALA A 404 9.04 -14.97 6.52
C ALA A 404 8.71 -16.07 5.50
N VAL A 405 7.46 -16.58 5.49
CA VAL A 405 7.03 -17.60 4.52
C VAL A 405 7.12 -17.10 3.07
N ARG A 406 6.89 -15.81 2.83
CA ARG A 406 6.94 -15.22 1.47
C ARG A 406 8.36 -14.90 1.00
N VAL A 407 9.26 -14.63 1.93
CA VAL A 407 10.56 -13.99 1.65
C VAL A 407 11.72 -14.97 1.79
N LEU A 408 11.66 -15.88 2.75
CA LEU A 408 12.70 -16.90 2.95
C LEU A 408 12.53 -18.02 1.90
N THR A 409 13.65 -18.59 1.47
CA THR A 409 13.59 -19.81 0.65
C THR A 409 12.97 -20.95 1.45
N ALA A 410 12.37 -21.94 0.79
CA ALA A 410 11.76 -23.08 1.48
C ALA A 410 12.75 -23.80 2.41
N LYS A 411 14.03 -23.87 2.01
CA LYS A 411 15.10 -24.47 2.81
C LYS A 411 15.47 -23.65 4.05
N GLU A 412 15.58 -22.34 3.91
CA GLU A 412 15.84 -21.44 5.05
C GLU A 412 14.65 -21.43 6.02
N MET A 413 13.43 -21.39 5.49
CA MET A 413 12.22 -21.45 6.30
C MET A 413 12.12 -22.79 7.06
N PHE A 414 12.39 -23.91 6.40
CA PHE A 414 12.42 -25.23 7.05
C PHE A 414 13.43 -25.30 8.20
N THR A 415 14.67 -24.89 7.96
CA THR A 415 15.72 -24.89 9.00
C THR A 415 15.37 -23.98 10.17
N THR A 416 14.76 -22.82 9.91
CA THR A 416 14.24 -21.92 10.95
C THR A 416 13.10 -22.59 11.75
N LEU A 417 12.15 -23.22 11.07
CA LEU A 417 11.00 -23.88 11.71
C LEU A 417 11.41 -25.07 12.58
N GLN A 418 12.47 -25.82 12.23
CA GLN A 418 12.99 -26.90 13.07
C GLN A 418 13.31 -26.45 14.50
N LEU A 419 13.77 -25.21 14.67
CA LEU A 419 14.07 -24.63 15.98
C LEU A 419 12.83 -24.03 16.67
N CYS A 420 11.84 -23.59 15.90
CA CYS A 420 10.64 -22.91 16.41
C CYS A 420 9.46 -23.85 16.68
N LEU A 421 9.46 -25.07 16.14
CA LEU A 421 8.39 -26.06 16.33
C LEU A 421 8.53 -26.88 17.62
N HIS A 422 9.57 -26.62 18.41
CA HIS A 422 9.76 -27.27 19.70
C HIS A 422 8.73 -26.75 20.75
N PRO A 423 8.21 -27.60 21.68
CA PRO A 423 7.16 -27.21 22.63
C PRO A 423 7.50 -26.03 23.56
N ASP A 424 8.78 -25.73 23.75
CA ASP A 424 9.24 -24.59 24.56
C ASP A 424 9.36 -23.26 23.78
N SER A 425 9.04 -23.28 22.49
CA SER A 425 9.17 -22.11 21.64
C SER A 425 8.07 -21.09 21.96
N PRO A 426 8.42 -19.82 22.21
CA PRO A 426 7.44 -18.76 22.43
C PRO A 426 6.63 -18.41 21.16
N ASN A 427 7.06 -18.91 20.00
CA ASN A 427 6.44 -18.68 18.69
C ASN A 427 5.83 -19.97 18.11
N LEU A 428 5.55 -20.99 18.95
CA LEU A 428 5.11 -22.31 18.48
C LEU A 428 3.84 -22.25 17.62
N LYS A 429 2.88 -21.41 18.02
CA LYS A 429 1.61 -21.28 17.31
C LYS A 429 1.83 -20.75 15.88
N GLU A 430 2.51 -19.63 15.76
CA GLU A 430 2.85 -19.00 14.49
C GLU A 430 3.77 -19.89 13.65
N ALA A 431 4.68 -20.64 14.29
CA ALA A 431 5.53 -21.62 13.60
C ALA A 431 4.73 -22.78 12.97
N ARG A 432 3.67 -23.26 13.64
CA ARG A 432 2.76 -24.27 13.08
C ARG A 432 1.97 -23.72 11.89
N GLU A 433 1.42 -22.50 12.01
CA GLU A 433 0.73 -21.81 10.90
C GLU A 433 1.67 -21.62 9.70
N CYS A 434 2.92 -21.22 9.95
CA CYS A 434 3.96 -21.13 8.93
C CYS A 434 4.28 -22.46 8.26
N ALA A 435 4.33 -23.56 9.02
CA ALA A 435 4.57 -24.90 8.48
C ALA A 435 3.44 -25.34 7.55
N GLU A 436 2.18 -25.08 7.92
CA GLU A 436 1.01 -25.34 7.07
C GLU A 436 1.05 -24.53 5.77
N LEU A 437 1.34 -23.22 5.88
CA LEU A 437 1.47 -22.35 4.71
C LEU A 437 2.62 -22.76 3.81
N LEU A 438 3.77 -23.14 4.37
CA LEU A 438 4.93 -23.60 3.60
C LEU A 438 4.61 -24.88 2.83
N LEU A 439 3.89 -25.83 3.44
CA LEU A 439 3.43 -27.05 2.78
C LEU A 439 2.43 -26.78 1.66
N ALA A 440 1.59 -25.75 1.81
CA ALA A 440 0.61 -25.35 0.80
C ALA A 440 1.24 -24.62 -0.39
N LEU A 441 2.29 -23.83 -0.16
CA LEU A 441 2.90 -22.96 -1.16
C LEU A 441 4.08 -23.59 -1.93
N SER A 442 4.81 -24.53 -1.31
CA SER A 442 6.13 -24.95 -1.80
C SER A 442 6.25 -26.46 -1.91
N SER A 443 6.10 -26.99 -3.14
CA SER A 443 6.15 -28.43 -3.42
C SER A 443 7.42 -28.92 -4.10
N ASP A 444 8.43 -28.09 -4.37
CA ASP A 444 9.53 -28.51 -5.26
C ASP A 444 10.89 -28.55 -4.55
N ASP A 445 11.15 -27.63 -3.60
CA ASP A 445 12.46 -27.49 -2.95
C ASP A 445 12.63 -28.30 -1.65
N LEU A 446 11.54 -28.85 -1.11
CA LEU A 446 11.56 -29.65 0.12
C LEU A 446 11.63 -31.13 -0.20
N THR A 447 12.52 -31.86 0.48
CA THR A 447 12.53 -33.32 0.38
C THR A 447 11.27 -33.93 1.02
N GLU A 448 10.95 -35.16 0.67
CA GLU A 448 9.80 -35.86 1.24
C GLU A 448 9.89 -35.98 2.76
N ASP A 449 11.09 -36.26 3.28
CA ASP A 449 11.35 -36.32 4.73
C ASP A 449 11.06 -34.98 5.42
N GLU A 450 11.44 -33.86 4.80
CA GLU A 450 11.20 -32.52 5.34
C GLU A 450 9.71 -32.19 5.39
N ARG A 451 8.95 -32.59 4.37
CA ARG A 451 7.49 -32.42 4.36
C ARG A 451 6.81 -33.24 5.44
N GLN A 452 7.24 -34.48 5.63
CA GLN A 452 6.69 -35.34 6.69
C GLN A 452 6.93 -34.74 8.08
N ILE A 453 8.11 -34.16 8.33
CA ILE A 453 8.41 -33.46 9.58
C ILE A 453 7.47 -32.25 9.77
N LEU A 454 7.30 -31.40 8.76
CA LEU A 454 6.41 -30.23 8.83
C LEU A 454 4.94 -30.62 9.02
N PHE A 455 4.50 -31.69 8.35
CA PHE A 455 3.12 -32.19 8.45
C PHE A 455 2.83 -32.77 9.84
N ALA A 456 3.75 -33.54 10.40
CA ALA A 456 3.63 -34.06 11.76
C ALA A 456 3.60 -32.92 12.79
N ALA A 457 4.41 -31.87 12.59
CA ALA A 457 4.50 -30.76 13.52
C ALA A 457 3.28 -29.82 13.48
N SER A 458 2.70 -29.58 12.30
CA SER A 458 1.48 -28.76 12.14
C SER A 458 0.23 -29.44 12.71
N THR A 459 0.14 -30.77 12.61
CA THR A 459 -1.02 -31.55 13.09
C THR A 459 -0.98 -31.89 14.58
N SER A 460 0.16 -31.74 15.24
CA SER A 460 0.31 -31.93 16.68
C SER A 460 -0.51 -30.87 17.42
N LYS A 461 -1.51 -31.28 18.21
CA LYS A 461 -2.34 -30.37 19.02
C LYS A 461 -1.59 -29.90 20.24
#